data_AF-A0A7Y4WGP4-F1
#
_entry.id   AF-A0A7Y4WGP4-F1
#
_cell.length_a   1.000
_cell.length_b   1.000
_cell.length_c   1.000
_cell.angle_alpha   90.00
_cell.angle_beta   90.00
_cell.angle_gamma   90.00
#
_symmetry.space_group_name_H-M   'P 1'
#
loop_
_entity.id
_entity.type
_entity.pdbx_description
1 polymer ?
#
loop_
_entity_poly.entity_id
_entity_poly.type
_entity_poly.pdbx_seq_one_letter_code
_entity_poly.pdbx_strand_id
1 'polypeptide(L)' 'MWWCTSSPPYSPDFNPIELAFAKLKAFLRAARPRNFDQVVALVATAVGLVTPQECANFVRHCGYRVATKL' A
#
# COMPACT_ATOMS: atom_id res chain seq x y z
N MET A 1 11.42 -16.32 -29.13
CA MET A 1 12.26 -15.43 -28.28
C MET A 1 11.34 -14.38 -27.72
N TRP A 2 10.95 -14.56 -26.46
CA TRP A 2 9.87 -13.89 -25.76
C TRP A 2 10.28 -12.48 -25.32
N TRP A 3 9.52 -11.46 -25.71
CA TRP A 3 9.48 -10.16 -25.03
C TRP A 3 8.03 -9.68 -25.12
N CYS A 4 7.20 -10.06 -24.14
CA CYS A 4 6.87 -9.22 -22.98
C CYS A 4 6.52 -7.79 -23.40
N THR A 5 5.22 -7.56 -23.51
CA THR A 5 4.51 -6.29 -23.43
C THR A 5 5.13 -5.42 -22.34
N SER A 6 6.00 -4.51 -22.76
CA SER A 6 6.67 -3.54 -21.90
C SER A 6 5.63 -2.60 -21.27
N SER A 7 5.19 -2.93 -20.06
CA SER A 7 4.96 -1.86 -19.09
C SER A 7 6.27 -1.08 -18.99
N PRO A 8 6.29 0.27 -19.08
CA PRO A 8 7.53 1.01 -18.98
C PRO A 8 8.26 0.59 -17.68
N PRO A 9 9.57 0.30 -17.75
CA PRO A 9 10.31 -0.15 -16.59
C PRO A 9 10.30 0.97 -15.56
N TYR A 10 9.58 0.74 -14.47
CA TYR A 10 9.41 1.66 -13.35
C TYR A 10 8.80 3.00 -13.75
N SER A 11 7.47 3.08 -13.76
CA SER A 11 6.78 4.36 -13.55
C SER A 11 7.37 4.98 -12.27
N PRO A 12 8.01 6.17 -12.35
CA PRO A 12 8.71 6.76 -11.23
C PRO A 12 7.77 7.36 -10.16
N ASP A 13 6.47 7.21 -10.35
CA ASP A 13 5.44 7.73 -9.47
C ASP A 13 4.79 6.57 -8.71
N PHE A 14 5.09 6.54 -7.41
CA PHE A 14 4.62 5.60 -6.38
C PHE A 14 3.23 5.03 -6.69
N ASN A 15 3.08 3.71 -6.78
CA ASN A 15 1.76 3.07 -6.80
C ASN A 15 1.13 3.22 -5.41
N PRO A 16 -0.14 3.65 -5.24
CA PRO A 16 -0.78 3.79 -3.93
C PRO A 16 -0.74 2.52 -3.07
N ILE A 17 -0.61 1.34 -3.69
CA ILE A 17 -0.43 0.09 -2.97
C ILE A 17 0.90 0.03 -2.19
N GLU A 18 1.97 0.62 -2.73
CA GLU A 18 3.28 0.69 -2.08
C GLU A 18 3.22 1.57 -0.82
N LEU A 19 2.42 2.64 -0.84
CA LEU A 19 2.19 3.50 0.34
C LEU A 19 1.45 2.74 1.44
N ALA A 20 0.43 1.96 1.07
CA ALA A 20 -0.28 1.10 2.02
C ALA A 20 0.67 0.03 2.63
N PHE A 21 1.49 -0.61 1.81
CA PHE A 21 2.49 -1.58 2.29
C PHE A 21 3.60 -0.93 3.11
N ALA A 22 4.01 0.30 2.80
CA ALA A 22 4.98 1.06 3.59
C ALA A 22 4.44 1.32 5.01
N LYS A 23 3.18 1.75 5.13
CA LYS A 23 2.51 1.94 6.42
C LYS A 23 2.38 0.63 7.20
N LEU A 24 1.99 -0.47 6.53
CA LEU A 24 1.93 -1.80 7.15
C LEU A 24 3.30 -2.23 7.69
N LYS A 25 4.36 -2.08 6.89
CA LYS A 25 5.73 -2.38 7.30
C LYS A 25 6.18 -1.52 8.49
N ALA A 26 5.81 -0.24 8.51
CA ALA A 26 6.12 0.65 9.64
C ALA A 26 5.41 0.19 10.94
N PHE A 27 4.13 -0.17 10.84
CA PHE A 27 3.36 -0.70 11.97
C PHE A 27 3.97 -1.99 12.54
N LEU A 28 4.32 -2.94 11.67
CA LEU A 28 4.96 -4.20 12.10
C LEU A 28 6.34 -3.97 12.73
N ARG A 29 7.15 -3.04 12.19
CA ARG A 29 8.44 -2.68 12.77
C ARG A 29 8.32 -2.02 14.14
N ALA A 30 7.28 -1.21 14.35
CA ALA A 30 6.99 -0.62 15.65
C ALA A 30 6.57 -1.68 16.67
N ALA A 31 5.74 -2.65 16.25
CA ALA A 31 5.22 -3.70 17.12
C ALA A 31 6.26 -4.80 17.47
N ARG A 32 7.31 -4.99 16.65
CA ARG A 32 8.38 -6.00 16.83
C ARG A 32 7.84 -7.41 17.19
N PRO A 33 6.97 -8.00 16.36
CA PRO A 33 6.43 -9.34 16.61
C PRO A 33 7.56 -10.38 16.66
N ARG A 34 7.40 -11.38 17.54
CA ARG A 34 8.41 -12.44 17.77
C ARG A 34 8.04 -13.79 17.18
N ASN A 35 6.84 -13.93 16.63
CA ASN A 35 6.37 -15.14 15.98
C ASN A 35 5.38 -14.82 14.86
N PHE A 36 5.10 -15.82 14.04
CA PHE A 36 4.26 -15.67 12.86
C PHE A 36 2.81 -15.32 13.20
N ASP A 37 2.24 -15.93 14.25
CA ASP A 37 0.86 -15.67 14.66
C ASP A 37 0.65 -14.21 15.08
N GLN A 38 1.64 -13.61 15.78
CA GLN A 38 1.63 -12.18 16.09
C GLN A 38 1.69 -11.32 14.84
N VAL A 39 2.48 -11.71 13.82
CA VAL A 39 2.51 -10.98 12.54
C VAL A 39 1.14 -11.01 11.89
N VAL A 40 0.50 -12.19 11.79
CA VAL A 40 -0.83 -12.33 11.16
C VAL A 40 -1.87 -11.50 11.90
N ALA A 41 -1.90 -11.56 13.23
CA ALA A 41 -2.83 -10.77 14.05
C ALA A 41 -2.62 -9.25 13.85
N LEU A 42 -1.36 -8.80 13.87
CA LEU A 42 -1.02 -7.39 13.66
C LEU A 42 -1.34 -6.91 12.24
N VAL A 43 -1.18 -7.76 11.23
CA VAL A 43 -1.58 -7.44 9.84
C VAL A 43 -3.10 -7.27 9.78
N ALA A 44 -3.88 -8.18 10.39
CA ALA A 44 -5.33 -8.05 10.43
C ALA A 44 -5.77 -6.73 11.12
N THR A 45 -5.13 -6.38 12.24
CA THR A 45 -5.36 -5.08 12.90
C THR A 45 -4.98 -3.92 11.98
N ALA A 46 -3.79 -3.96 11.38
CA ALA A 46 -3.29 -2.88 10.54
C ALA A 46 -4.16 -2.62 9.30
N VAL A 47 -4.69 -3.67 8.67
CA VAL A 47 -5.62 -3.54 7.54
C VAL A 47 -6.91 -2.86 8.00
N GLY A 48 -7.42 -3.19 9.20
CA GLY A 48 -8.58 -2.51 9.79
C GLY A 48 -8.35 -1.03 10.13
N LEU A 49 -7.09 -0.61 10.31
CA LEU A 49 -6.74 0.79 10.56
C LEU A 49 -6.66 1.63 9.28
N VAL A 50 -6.60 1.02 8.10
CA VAL A 50 -6.57 1.73 6.82
C VAL A 50 -7.99 2.18 6.49
N THR A 51 -8.26 3.46 6.68
CA THR A 51 -9.59 4.03 6.40
C THR A 51 -9.76 4.35 4.90
N PRO A 52 -11.00 4.43 4.39
CA PRO A 52 -11.26 4.88 3.01
C PRO A 52 -10.67 6.26 2.70
N GLN A 53 -10.62 7.15 3.70
CA GLN A 53 -10.00 8.48 3.57
C GLN A 53 -8.48 8.37 3.37
N GLU A 54 -7.81 7.46 4.08
CA GLU A 54 -6.39 7.21 3.87
C GLU A 54 -6.10 6.61 2.50
N CYS A 55 -6.93 5.69 2.00
CA CYS A 55 -6.83 5.19 0.63
C CYS A 55 -6.93 6.33 -0.39
N ALA A 56 -7.88 7.25 -0.22
CA ALA A 56 -8.00 8.43 -1.07
C ALA A 56 -6.76 9.33 -0.98
N ASN A 57 -6.15 9.45 0.20
CA ASN A 57 -4.92 10.21 0.39
C ASN A 57 -3.72 9.55 -0.30
N PHE A 58 -3.60 8.21 -0.27
CA PHE A 58 -2.56 7.49 -1.01
C PHE A 58 -2.71 7.73 -2.51
N VAL A 59 -3.93 7.59 -3.05
CA VAL A 59 -4.20 7.80 -4.47
C VAL A 59 -3.88 9.25 -4.89
N ARG A 60 -4.28 10.23 -4.08
CA ARG A 60 -3.94 11.65 -4.30
C ARG A 60 -2.44 11.92 -4.22
N HIS A 61 -1.73 11.29 -3.27
CA HIS A 61 -0.28 11.46 -3.09
C HIS A 61 0.49 10.99 -4.32
N CYS A 62 0.00 9.96 -4.98
CA CYS A 62 0.54 9.43 -6.22
C CYS A 62 0.15 10.26 -7.47
N GLY A 63 -0.51 11.41 -7.30
CA GLY A 63 -0.93 12.27 -8.40
C GLY A 63 -2.15 11.77 -9.19
N TYR A 64 -2.75 10.63 -8.79
CA TYR A 64 -3.98 10.16 -9.40
C TYR A 64 -5.15 11.05 -8.98
N ARG A 65 -5.77 11.72 -9.95
CA ARG A 65 -7.01 12.47 -9.74
C ARG A 65 -8.14 11.45 -9.58
N VAL A 66 -8.66 11.30 -8.37
CA VAL A 66 -9.91 10.58 -8.15
C VAL A 66 -11.01 11.38 -8.85
N ALA A 67 -11.44 10.94 -10.03
CA ALA A 67 -12.59 11.51 -10.70
C ALA A 67 -13.83 11.18 -9.85
N THR A 68 -14.22 12.11 -8.97
CA THR A 68 -15.53 12.07 -8.35
C THR A 68 -16.55 12.27 -9.47
N LYS A 69 -17.15 11.19 -9.98
CA LYS A 69 -18.39 11.31 -10.73
C LYS A 69 -19.47 11.77 -9.73
N LEU A 70 -19.93 13.00 -9.91
CA LEU A 70 -21.22 13.48 -9.42
C LEU A 70 -22.34 12.76 -10.18
#